data_AF-A0AAE6NNE8-F1
#
_entry.id   AF-A0AAE6NNE8-F1
#
_cell.length_a   1.000
_cell.length_b   1.000
_cell.length_c   1.000
_cell.angle_alpha   90.00
_cell.angle_beta   90.00
_cell.angle_gamma   90.00
#
_symmetry.space_group_name_H-M   'P 1'
#
loop_
_entity.id
_entity.type
_entity.pdbx_description
1 polymer ?
#
loop_
_entity_poly.entity_id
_entity_poly.type
_entity_poly.pdbx_seq_one_letter_code
_entity_poly.pdbx_strand_id
1 'polypeptide(L)'
;MDGPNTVQRSTVFAVTSATSVPRMVVKRPQALDKVNARLNALFGGGKVIELGDPEFDEEFRVIANDEEVARAVLTGPLARFLMTDTRAKDHPLRFQGNDLLTWHRGRLRAEQIDQKLNYLCDVLDHQPAQV
;
A
#
# COMPACT_ATOMS: atom_id res chain seq x y z
N MET A 1 -10.40 22.10 -24.67
CA MET A 1 -9.72 21.32 -25.73
C MET A 1 -9.38 19.97 -25.12
N ASP A 2 -10.22 18.98 -25.39
CA ASP A 2 -10.06 17.61 -24.89
C ASP A 2 -9.11 16.85 -25.84
N GLY A 3 -7.90 16.56 -25.35
CA GLY A 3 -6.90 15.76 -26.05
C GLY A 3 -7.23 14.25 -25.99
N PRO A 4 -6.74 13.45 -26.95
CA PRO A 4 -7.25 12.11 -27.22
C PRO A 4 -6.98 11.16 -26.05
N ASN A 5 -8.03 10.45 -25.66
CA ASN A 5 -8.11 9.26 -24.81
C ASN A 5 -6.75 8.57 -24.55
N THR A 6 -5.98 9.06 -23.57
CA THR A 6 -4.71 8.47 -23.18
C THR A 6 -5.02 7.19 -22.41
N VAL A 7 -4.79 6.03 -23.03
CA VAL A 7 -4.94 4.73 -22.36
C VAL A 7 -4.09 4.74 -21.08
N GLN A 8 -4.74 4.87 -19.93
CA GLN A 8 -4.09 4.73 -18.64
C GLN A 8 -3.80 3.25 -18.41
N ARG A 9 -2.53 2.88 -18.49
CA ARG A 9 -2.07 1.53 -18.17
C ARG A 9 -1.81 1.46 -16.67
N SER A 10 -2.39 0.47 -16.02
CA SER A 10 -2.06 0.09 -14.65
C SER A 10 -1.63 -1.36 -14.64
N THR A 11 -0.56 -1.69 -13.94
CA THR A 11 -0.14 -3.08 -13.70
C THR A 11 -0.21 -3.35 -12.22
N VAL A 12 -0.73 -4.51 -11.84
CA VAL A 12 -0.82 -4.96 -10.46
C VAL A 12 0.17 -6.09 -10.27
N PHE A 13 0.94 -6.02 -9.19
CA PHE A 13 1.81 -7.08 -8.72
C PHE A 13 1.20 -7.64 -7.44
N ALA A 14 1.20 -8.96 -7.32
CA ALA A 14 0.66 -9.65 -6.16
C ALA A 14 1.59 -10.79 -5.76
N VAL A 15 1.75 -10.98 -4.45
CA VAL A 15 2.38 -12.15 -3.84
C VAL A 15 1.45 -12.70 -2.78
N THR A 16 1.40 -14.02 -2.65
CA THR A 16 0.55 -14.69 -1.67
C THR A 16 1.37 -15.07 -0.44
N SER A 17 0.85 -14.71 0.73
CA SER A 17 1.38 -14.94 2.07
C SER A 17 0.62 -16.09 2.74
N ALA A 18 1.30 -16.80 3.65
CA ALA A 18 0.66 -17.81 4.51
C ALA A 18 -0.30 -17.18 5.53
N THR A 19 -0.04 -15.94 5.92
CA THR A 19 -0.83 -15.18 6.89
C THR A 19 -1.90 -14.36 6.17
N SER A 20 -3.14 -14.46 6.63
CA SER A 20 -4.27 -13.70 6.09
C SER A 20 -4.44 -12.39 6.87
N VAL A 21 -4.30 -11.27 6.18
CA VAL A 21 -4.49 -9.93 6.74
C VAL A 21 -5.81 -9.35 6.21
N PRO A 22 -6.73 -8.89 7.08
CA PRO A 22 -7.90 -8.13 6.68
C PRO A 22 -7.55 -6.96 5.77
N ARG A 23 -8.51 -6.52 4.97
CA ARG A 23 -8.23 -5.50 3.96
C ARG A 23 -7.67 -4.22 4.59
N MET A 24 -6.47 -3.87 4.16
CA MET A 24 -5.75 -2.66 4.57
C MET A 24 -4.98 -2.09 3.39
N VAL A 25 -4.94 -0.77 3.26
CA VAL A 25 -4.16 -0.06 2.24
C VAL A 25 -3.21 0.90 2.94
N VAL A 26 -1.93 0.86 2.55
CA VAL A 26 -0.89 1.79 2.98
C VAL A 26 -0.40 2.56 1.78
N LYS A 27 -0.47 3.88 1.83
CA LYS A 27 -0.04 4.76 0.74
C LYS A 27 0.53 6.05 1.29
N ARG A 28 1.27 6.80 0.47
CA ARG A 28 1.65 8.17 0.83
C ARG A 28 0.41 9.07 0.96
N PRO A 29 0.34 9.97 1.95
CA PRO A 29 -0.66 11.02 2.02
C PRO A 29 -0.56 11.90 0.77
N GLN A 30 -1.66 12.05 0.04
CA GLN A 30 -1.74 13.05 -1.02
C GLN A 30 -2.48 14.27 -0.48
N ALA A 31 -2.00 15.48 -0.80
CA ALA A 31 -2.62 16.74 -0.37
C ALA A 31 -4.12 16.84 -0.74
N LEU A 32 -4.59 16.05 -1.72
CA LEU A 32 -5.98 15.97 -2.19
C LEU A 32 -6.78 14.79 -1.62
N ASP A 33 -6.22 13.99 -0.71
CA ASP A 33 -6.94 12.85 -0.10
C ASP A 33 -8.17 13.29 0.71
N LYS A 34 -8.21 14.55 1.19
CA LYS A 34 -9.40 15.15 1.82
C LYS A 34 -10.55 15.44 0.83
N VAL A 35 -10.27 15.51 -0.48
CA VAL A 35 -11.22 15.99 -1.49
C VAL A 35 -11.71 14.88 -2.44
N ASN A 36 -10.96 13.78 -2.60
CA ASN A 36 -11.25 12.81 -3.65
C ASN A 36 -11.91 11.51 -3.17
N ALA A 37 -13.23 11.55 -3.00
CA ALA A 37 -14.08 10.35 -2.87
C ALA A 37 -13.85 9.31 -3.99
N ARG A 38 -13.45 9.76 -5.20
CA ARG A 38 -13.12 8.89 -6.34
C ARG A 38 -11.84 8.07 -6.16
N LEU A 39 -10.81 8.59 -5.49
CA LEU A 39 -9.61 7.80 -5.18
C LEU A 39 -9.94 6.75 -4.11
N ASN A 40 -10.72 7.12 -3.09
CA ASN A 40 -11.18 6.17 -2.06
C ASN A 40 -12.07 5.04 -2.63
N ALA A 41 -12.87 5.34 -3.66
CA ALA A 41 -13.63 4.34 -4.40
C ALA A 41 -12.73 3.40 -5.23
N LEU A 42 -11.66 3.91 -5.83
CA LEU A 42 -10.70 3.10 -6.60
C LEU A 42 -9.85 2.18 -5.69
N PHE A 43 -9.58 2.61 -4.46
CA PHE A 43 -8.76 1.88 -3.50
C PHE A 43 -9.57 1.01 -2.52
N GLY A 44 -10.91 1.06 -2.56
CA GLY A 44 -11.78 0.00 -2.04
C GLY A 44 -12.52 0.27 -0.73
N GLY A 45 -12.77 1.53 -0.34
CA GLY A 45 -13.53 1.84 0.89
C GLY A 45 -12.75 1.62 2.20
N GLY A 46 -13.34 1.96 3.34
CA GLY A 46 -12.70 1.86 4.66
C GLY A 46 -12.39 3.21 5.31
N LYS A 47 -12.02 3.17 6.59
CA LYS A 47 -11.73 4.35 7.39
C LYS A 47 -10.23 4.61 7.36
N VAL A 48 -9.90 5.89 7.41
CA VAL A 48 -8.53 6.26 7.74
C VAL A 48 -8.29 5.88 9.19
N ILE A 49 -7.15 5.22 9.43
CA ILE A 49 -6.63 4.95 10.76
C ILE A 49 -5.35 5.77 10.96
N GLU A 50 -5.18 6.31 12.17
CA GLU A 50 -3.91 6.90 12.65
C GLU A 50 -3.26 5.90 13.61
N LEU A 51 -2.02 5.51 13.35
CA LEU A 51 -1.32 4.48 14.13
C LEU A 51 -0.80 4.99 15.48
N GLY A 52 -0.86 6.30 15.73
CA GLY A 52 -0.38 6.91 16.97
C GLY A 52 1.14 7.08 17.00
N ASP A 53 1.79 6.89 15.85
CA ASP A 53 3.19 7.23 15.59
C ASP A 53 3.19 8.46 14.68
N PRO A 54 3.47 9.67 15.21
CA PRO A 54 3.39 10.90 14.43
C PRO A 54 4.28 10.92 13.19
N GLU A 55 5.47 10.31 13.26
CA GLU A 55 6.40 10.28 12.11
C GLU A 55 5.85 9.39 11.00
N PHE A 56 5.29 8.24 11.38
CA PHE A 56 4.65 7.34 10.41
C PHE A 56 3.35 7.94 9.84
N ASP A 57 2.50 8.52 10.68
CA ASP A 57 1.20 9.06 10.29
C ASP A 57 1.34 10.33 9.41
N GLU A 58 2.50 11.01 9.46
CA GLU A 58 2.85 12.10 8.54
C GLU A 58 3.32 11.59 7.16
N GLU A 59 4.10 10.50 7.13
CA GLU A 59 4.68 9.96 5.90
C GLU A 59 3.74 8.99 5.17
N PHE A 60 2.83 8.33 5.90
CA PHE A 60 1.95 7.28 5.41
C PHE A 60 0.50 7.47 5.86
N ARG A 61 -0.42 7.06 4.98
CA ARG A 61 -1.86 7.01 5.24
C ARG A 61 -2.30 5.56 5.23
N VAL A 62 -2.90 5.13 6.33
CA VAL A 62 -3.49 3.79 6.48
C VAL A 62 -5.00 3.87 6.31
N ILE A 63 -5.54 3.02 5.44
CA ILE A 63 -6.98 2.86 5.23
C ILE A 63 -7.34 1.41 5.52
N ALA A 64 -8.13 1.18 6.56
CA ALA A 64 -8.53 -0.16 7.00
C ALA A 64 -9.98 -0.15 7.52
N ASN A 65 -10.56 -1.34 7.66
CA ASN A 65 -11.83 -1.53 8.37
C ASN A 65 -11.62 -1.96 9.82
N ASP A 66 -10.47 -2.55 10.10
CA ASP A 66 -10.08 -3.08 11.40
C ASP A 66 -8.83 -2.33 11.88
N GLU A 67 -9.02 -1.49 12.89
CA GLU A 67 -7.97 -0.64 13.44
C GLU A 67 -6.98 -1.42 14.30
N GLU A 68 -7.45 -2.40 15.07
CA GLU A 68 -6.60 -3.21 15.94
C GLU A 68 -5.63 -4.03 15.10
N VAL A 69 -6.13 -4.67 14.04
CA VAL A 69 -5.30 -5.41 13.10
C VAL A 69 -4.37 -4.49 12.32
N ALA A 70 -4.83 -3.32 11.88
CA ALA A 70 -3.96 -2.36 11.20
C ALA A 70 -2.77 -1.93 12.07
N ARG A 71 -3.02 -1.68 13.36
CA ARG A 71 -1.97 -1.40 14.35
C ARG A 71 -1.08 -2.61 14.57
N ALA A 72 -1.63 -3.81 14.71
CA ALA A 72 -0.83 -5.03 14.90
C ALA A 72 0.13 -5.30 13.72
N VAL A 73 -0.33 -5.12 12.47
CA VAL A 73 0.50 -5.30 11.27
C VAL A 73 1.52 -4.19 11.11
N LEU A 74 1.09 -2.94 11.28
CA LEU A 74 1.92 -1.75 11.03
C LEU A 74 2.59 -1.25 12.32
N THR A 75 3.03 -2.16 13.17
CA THR A 75 3.90 -1.85 14.30
C THR A 75 5.21 -2.62 14.19
N GLY A 76 6.25 -2.08 14.82
CA GLY A 76 7.53 -2.77 14.92
C GLY A 76 8.31 -2.86 13.60
N PRO A 77 8.77 -4.06 13.17
CA PRO A 77 9.70 -4.22 12.04
C PRO A 77 9.15 -3.69 10.71
N LEU A 78 7.88 -3.95 10.40
CA LEU A 78 7.27 -3.52 9.13
C LEU A 78 7.17 -1.99 9.03
N ALA A 79 6.68 -1.32 10.08
CA ALA A 79 6.61 0.15 10.10
C ALA A 79 7.98 0.79 9.89
N ARG A 80 9.01 0.26 10.57
CA ARG A 80 10.39 0.72 10.41
C ARG A 80 10.90 0.50 8.99
N PHE A 81 10.65 -0.68 8.41
CA PHE A 81 11.01 -0.98 7.04
C PHE A 81 10.40 0.03 6.07
N LEU A 82 9.09 0.29 6.16
CA LEU A 82 8.39 1.25 5.29
C LEU A 82 8.94 2.67 5.42
N MET A 83 9.32 3.11 6.62
CA MET A 83 9.93 4.43 6.84
C MET A 83 11.33 4.55 6.22
N THR A 84 12.10 3.46 6.21
CA THR A 84 13.48 3.47 5.70
C THR A 84 13.59 3.18 4.21
N ASP A 85 12.67 2.40 3.64
CA ASP A 85 12.73 2.00 2.24
C ASP A 85 12.07 3.02 1.33
N THR A 86 12.89 3.66 0.49
CA THR A 86 12.43 4.65 -0.50
C THR A 86 11.30 4.14 -1.41
N ARG A 87 11.25 2.82 -1.69
CA ARG A 87 10.23 2.19 -2.53
C ARG A 87 8.82 2.32 -1.94
N ALA A 88 8.70 2.37 -0.61
CA ALA A 88 7.40 2.45 0.07
C ALA A 88 6.65 3.75 -0.23
N LYS A 89 7.36 4.84 -0.53
CA LYS A 89 6.74 6.15 -0.85
C LYS A 89 6.11 6.17 -2.24
N ASP A 90 6.66 5.40 -3.17
CA ASP A 90 6.24 5.36 -4.57
C ASP A 90 5.32 4.16 -4.88
N HIS A 91 5.31 3.15 -4.01
CA HIS A 91 4.61 1.89 -4.24
C HIS A 91 3.61 1.63 -3.12
N PRO A 92 2.36 2.09 -3.28
CA PRO A 92 1.31 1.82 -2.31
C PRO A 92 1.06 0.31 -2.18
N LEU A 93 0.75 -0.12 -0.97
CA LEU A 93 0.49 -1.51 -0.60
C LEU A 93 -0.99 -1.72 -0.32
N ARG A 94 -1.48 -2.91 -0.66
CA ARG A 94 -2.79 -3.38 -0.26
C ARG A 94 -2.69 -4.82 0.23
N PHE A 95 -3.09 -5.03 1.47
CA PHE A 95 -3.35 -6.34 2.04
C PHE A 95 -4.79 -6.74 1.70
N GLN A 96 -4.98 -7.98 1.29
CA GLN A 96 -6.29 -8.55 1.02
C GLN A 96 -6.28 -10.06 1.26
N GLY A 97 -6.70 -10.46 2.46
CA GLY A 97 -6.62 -11.87 2.86
C GLY A 97 -5.17 -12.31 2.80
N ASN A 98 -4.89 -13.35 2.02
CA ASN A 98 -3.54 -13.88 1.83
C ASN A 98 -2.71 -13.09 0.82
N ASP A 99 -3.28 -12.14 0.09
CA ASP A 99 -2.55 -11.44 -0.96
C ASP A 99 -2.03 -10.09 -0.50
N LEU A 100 -0.76 -9.83 -0.80
CA LEU A 100 -0.17 -8.49 -0.75
C LEU A 100 0.00 -7.98 -2.17
N LEU A 101 -0.55 -6.80 -2.43
CA LEU A 101 -0.56 -6.18 -3.75
C LEU A 101 0.12 -4.81 -3.76
N THR A 102 0.75 -4.47 -4.87
CA THR A 102 1.10 -3.09 -5.24
C THR A 102 0.71 -2.83 -6.69
N TRP A 103 0.65 -1.56 -7.10
CA TRP A 103 0.33 -1.19 -8.47
C TRP A 103 1.28 -0.15 -9.03
N HIS A 104 1.56 -0.29 -10.32
CA HIS A 104 2.33 0.65 -11.13
C HIS A 104 1.41 1.34 -12.13
N ARG A 105 1.51 2.66 -12.24
CA ARG A 105 0.81 3.45 -13.26
C ARG A 105 1.78 3.82 -14.38
N GLY A 106 1.32 3.70 -15.61
CA GLY A 106 2.09 4.01 -16.81
C GLY A 106 2.68 2.76 -17.47
N ARG A 107 3.66 2.98 -18.36
CA ARG A 107 4.31 1.88 -19.08
C ARG A 107 5.23 1.13 -18.12
N LEU A 108 5.03 -0.18 -18.02
CA LEU A 108 5.92 -1.08 -17.30
C LEU A 108 7.05 -1.52 -18.23
N ARG A 109 8.28 -1.51 -17.72
CA ARG A 109 9.47 -2.10 -18.38
C ARG A 109 9.84 -3.41 -17.70
N ALA A 110 10.44 -4.34 -18.44
CA ALA A 110 10.76 -5.67 -17.93
C ALA A 110 11.69 -5.60 -16.71
N GLU A 111 12.68 -4.72 -16.75
CA GLU A 111 13.64 -4.49 -15.66
C GLU A 111 12.99 -4.04 -14.33
N GLN A 112 11.73 -3.57 -14.38
CA GLN A 112 11.00 -3.11 -13.19
C GLN A 112 10.19 -4.22 -12.53
N ILE A 113 10.03 -5.37 -13.17
CA ILE A 113 9.19 -6.48 -12.67
C ILE A 113 9.80 -7.06 -11.40
N ASP A 114 11.06 -7.48 -11.46
CA ASP A 114 11.75 -8.10 -10.31
C ASP A 114 11.86 -7.12 -9.14
N GLN A 115 12.11 -5.84 -9.42
CA GLN A 115 12.15 -4.81 -8.38
C GLN A 115 10.83 -4.68 -7.62
N LYS A 116 9.69 -4.84 -8.30
CA LYS A 116 8.36 -4.77 -7.71
C LYS A 116 8.03 -6.02 -6.92
N LEU A 117 8.36 -7.20 -7.45
CA LEU A 117 8.14 -8.47 -6.75
C LEU A 117 9.02 -8.59 -5.51
N ASN A 118 10.33 -8.26 -5.62
CA ASN A 118 11.24 -8.26 -4.48
C ASN A 118 10.77 -7.29 -3.40
N TYR A 119 10.27 -6.12 -3.76
CA TYR A 119 9.68 -5.20 -2.78
C TYR A 119 8.53 -5.82 -2.00
N LEU A 120 7.63 -6.55 -2.66
CA LEU A 120 6.54 -7.23 -1.96
C LEU A 120 7.04 -8.37 -1.06
N CYS A 121 8.06 -9.12 -1.49
CA CYS A 121 8.70 -10.13 -0.66
C CYS A 121 9.36 -9.50 0.58
N ASP A 122 10.12 -8.41 0.41
CA ASP A 122 10.76 -7.69 1.50
C ASP A 122 9.72 -7.19 2.53
N VAL A 123 8.55 -6.74 2.07
CA VAL A 123 7.43 -6.36 2.97
C VAL A 123 6.93 -7.57 3.76
N LEU A 124 6.76 -8.73 3.12
CA LEU A 124 6.31 -9.95 3.79
C LEU A 124 7.34 -10.48 4.80
N ASP A 125 8.63 -10.34 4.51
CA ASP A 125 9.71 -10.74 5.42
C ASP A 125 9.73 -9.92 6.72
N HIS A 126 9.19 -8.69 6.67
CA HIS A 126 9.05 -7.81 7.83
C HIS A 126 7.65 -7.85 8.47
N GLN A 127 6.70 -8.58 7.88
CA GLN A 127 5.36 -8.74 8.43
C GLN A 127 5.42 -9.57 9.72
N PRO A 128 4.69 -9.21 10.78
CA PRO A 128 4.58 -10.06 11.95
C PRO A 128 4.03 -11.45 11.58
N ALA A 129 4.61 -12.50 12.17
CA ALA A 129 4.25 -13.88 11.88
C ALA A 129 2.80 -14.24 12.30
N GLN A 130 2.21 -13.43 13.18
CA GLN A 130 0.84 -13.58 13.69
C GLN A 130 0.18 -12.22 13.76
N VAL A 131 -1.07 -12.14 13.29
CA VAL A 131 -1.90 -10.95 13.24
C VAL A 131 -3.26 -11.30 13.80
#